data_AF-A0AAJ6AI75-F1
#
_entry.id   AF-A0AAJ6AI75-F1
#
_cell.length_a   1.000
_cell.length_b   1.000
_cell.length_c   1.000
_cell.angle_alpha   90.00
_cell.angle_beta   90.00
_cell.angle_gamma   90.00
#
_symmetry.space_group_name_H-M   'P 1'
#
loop_
_entity.id
_entity.type
_entity.pdbx_description
1 polymer ?
#
loop_
_entity_poly.entity_id
_entity_poly.type
_entity_poly.pdbx_seq_one_letter_code
_entity_poly.pdbx_strand_id
1 'polypeptide(L)'
;MTDLSSDIDTSLSPWSDIYHAGFYPELVISALYDQLDSREILASLVHVETHVDYNDLHRHLTVLALTDTALAAVHLTDFVAEEYAGATRAQVTTEMVPLDALDSVSVTTVHDQPATWTPDLPVAEVTLSVLWRGNQRLELVPAVCPDPDCSADHGVTGTSTPEDLALRVAAEAEGQQAVDQALAFARTLRTTFLTARDQHR
;
A
#
# COMPACT_ATOMS: atom_id res chain seq x y z
N MET A 1 31.28 -13.12 -17.14
CA MET A 1 30.76 -11.75 -17.00
C MET A 1 29.99 -11.48 -18.28
N THR A 2 28.81 -12.08 -18.34
CA THR A 2 27.99 -12.08 -19.55
C THR A 2 27.03 -10.92 -19.42
N ASP A 3 27.13 -10.02 -20.39
CA ASP A 3 26.29 -8.85 -20.55
C ASP A 3 24.82 -9.30 -20.71
N LEU A 4 23.99 -9.01 -19.71
CA LEU A 4 22.55 -9.27 -19.67
C LEU A 4 21.73 -8.05 -20.14
N SER A 5 22.37 -7.08 -20.80
CA SER A 5 21.70 -6.00 -21.54
C SER A 5 21.08 -6.54 -22.84
N SER A 6 20.15 -7.49 -22.74
CA SER A 6 19.23 -7.81 -23.84
C SER A 6 17.97 -6.99 -23.65
N ASP A 7 17.61 -6.22 -24.67
CA ASP A 7 16.37 -5.43 -24.82
C ASP A 7 15.13 -6.22 -24.38
N ILE A 8 14.79 -6.17 -23.08
CA ILE A 8 13.47 -6.54 -22.61
C ILE A 8 12.59 -5.35 -22.93
N ASP A 9 11.59 -5.55 -23.78
CA ASP A 9 10.51 -4.59 -23.94
C ASP A 9 9.79 -4.45 -22.58
N THR A 10 10.20 -3.43 -21.82
CA THR A 10 9.69 -3.16 -20.48
C THR A 10 8.20 -2.83 -20.50
N SER A 11 7.61 -2.50 -21.66
CA SER A 11 6.17 -2.23 -21.78
C SER A 11 5.29 -3.46 -21.60
N LEU A 12 5.85 -4.67 -21.73
CA LEU A 12 5.16 -5.95 -21.52
C LEU A 12 5.52 -6.62 -20.18
N SER A 13 6.43 -6.02 -19.41
CA SER A 13 6.80 -6.50 -18.08
C SER A 13 5.68 -6.20 -17.08
N PRO A 14 5.37 -7.10 -16.12
CA PRO A 14 4.48 -6.77 -14.99
C PRO A 14 5.00 -5.59 -14.13
N TRP A 15 6.24 -5.17 -14.37
CA TRP A 15 6.93 -4.09 -13.68
C TRP A 15 7.06 -2.80 -14.50
N SER A 16 6.38 -2.69 -15.64
CA SER A 16 6.36 -1.46 -16.46
C SER A 16 6.00 -0.22 -15.62
N ASP A 17 4.98 -0.34 -14.77
CA ASP A 17 4.53 0.74 -13.88
C ASP A 17 5.59 1.12 -12.83
N ILE A 18 6.45 0.18 -12.41
CA ILE A 18 7.57 0.48 -11.49
C ILE A 18 8.65 1.31 -12.21
N TYR A 19 8.95 0.97 -13.47
CA TYR A 19 9.86 1.78 -14.28
C TYR A 19 9.29 3.16 -14.57
N HIS A 20 7.98 3.27 -14.83
CA HIS A 20 7.31 4.55 -15.02
C HIS A 20 7.33 5.42 -13.75
N ALA A 21 7.20 4.82 -12.57
CA ALA A 21 7.32 5.53 -11.30
C ALA A 21 8.72 6.12 -11.06
N GLY A 22 9.77 5.51 -11.64
CA GLY A 22 11.12 6.09 -11.69
C GLY A 22 11.85 6.18 -10.34
N PHE A 23 11.34 5.54 -9.29
CA PHE A 23 11.88 5.64 -7.93
C PHE A 23 12.59 4.36 -7.51
N TYR A 24 13.89 4.29 -7.84
CA TYR A 24 14.77 3.12 -7.64
C TYR A 24 14.19 1.79 -8.16
N PRO A 25 13.78 1.70 -9.45
CA PRO A 25 13.02 0.58 -9.98
C PRO A 25 13.72 -0.77 -9.80
N GLU A 26 15.02 -0.85 -10.04
CA GLU A 26 15.79 -2.10 -9.90
C GLU A 26 15.81 -2.61 -8.45
N LEU A 27 15.86 -1.70 -7.46
CA LEU A 27 15.82 -2.06 -6.05
C LEU A 27 14.46 -2.62 -5.66
N VAL A 28 13.38 -1.97 -6.12
CA VAL A 28 12.00 -2.42 -5.87
C VAL A 28 11.74 -3.78 -6.53
N ILE A 29 12.15 -3.94 -7.79
CA ILE A 29 11.99 -5.19 -8.54
C ILE A 29 12.78 -6.33 -7.88
N SER A 30 14.01 -6.05 -7.42
CA SER A 30 14.80 -7.04 -6.67
C SER A 30 14.08 -7.49 -5.39
N ALA A 31 13.53 -6.54 -4.62
CA ALA A 31 12.79 -6.86 -3.40
C ALA A 31 11.52 -7.68 -3.69
N LEU A 32 10.82 -7.38 -4.79
CA LEU A 32 9.64 -8.15 -5.22
C LEU A 32 10.00 -9.57 -5.63
N TYR A 33 11.11 -9.78 -6.37
CA TYR A 33 11.55 -11.13 -6.73
C TYR A 33 11.96 -11.96 -5.52
N ASP A 34 12.70 -11.36 -4.57
CA ASP A 34 13.09 -12.04 -3.33
C ASP A 34 11.86 -12.45 -2.51
N GLN A 35 10.77 -11.68 -2.58
CA GLN A 35 9.55 -11.95 -1.83
C GLN A 35 8.61 -12.93 -2.55
N LEU A 36 8.46 -12.83 -3.87
CA LEU A 36 7.48 -13.58 -4.65
C LEU A 36 7.99 -14.95 -5.11
N ASP A 37 9.31 -15.16 -5.13
CA ASP A 37 9.95 -16.30 -5.79
C ASP A 37 9.45 -16.45 -7.25
N SER A 38 8.90 -17.62 -7.60
CA SER A 38 8.37 -17.96 -8.92
C SER A 38 6.83 -17.88 -9.00
N ARG A 39 6.17 -17.18 -8.08
CA ARG A 39 4.71 -17.06 -8.07
C ARG A 39 4.22 -16.19 -9.23
N GLU A 40 3.12 -16.60 -9.85
CA GLU A 40 2.49 -15.82 -10.91
C GLU A 40 1.80 -14.58 -10.32
N ILE A 41 1.99 -13.44 -10.97
CA ILE A 41 1.39 -12.16 -10.59
C ILE A 41 0.10 -11.99 -11.38
N LEU A 42 -1.03 -11.96 -10.66
CA LEU A 42 -2.36 -11.76 -11.24
C LEU A 42 -2.67 -10.28 -11.48
N ALA A 43 -2.16 -9.40 -10.62
CA ALA A 43 -2.29 -7.96 -10.73
C ALA A 43 -1.21 -7.26 -9.90
N SER A 44 -0.82 -6.06 -10.31
CA SER A 44 0.05 -5.17 -9.54
C SER A 44 -0.53 -3.76 -9.46
N LEU A 45 -0.13 -3.02 -8.44
CA LEU A 45 -0.45 -1.60 -8.28
C LEU A 45 0.77 -0.87 -7.76
N VAL A 46 1.18 0.20 -8.42
CA VAL A 46 2.28 1.08 -8.00
C VAL A 46 1.69 2.42 -7.61
N HIS A 47 2.00 2.89 -6.40
CA HIS A 47 1.58 4.18 -5.90
C HIS A 47 2.79 4.94 -5.36
N VAL A 48 2.92 6.21 -5.75
CA VAL A 48 3.99 7.10 -5.29
C VAL A 48 3.35 8.29 -4.61
N GLU A 49 3.65 8.45 -3.33
CA GLU A 49 3.29 9.61 -2.54
C GLU A 49 4.47 10.56 -2.48
N THR A 50 4.23 11.84 -2.77
CA THR A 50 5.22 12.89 -2.58
C THR A 50 4.73 13.84 -1.51
N HIS A 51 5.42 13.83 -0.38
CA HIS A 51 5.20 14.74 0.73
C HIS A 51 6.25 15.84 0.69
N VAL A 52 5.80 17.08 0.84
CA VAL A 52 6.69 18.24 0.99
C VAL A 52 6.50 18.75 2.41
N ASP A 53 7.57 18.73 3.20
CA ASP A 53 7.60 19.44 4.47
C ASP A 53 8.45 20.72 4.36
N TYR A 54 8.65 21.42 5.47
CA TYR A 54 9.35 22.72 5.45
C TYR A 54 10.80 22.64 4.97
N ASN A 55 11.45 21.47 5.07
CA ASN A 55 12.87 21.33 4.79
C ASN A 55 13.17 20.30 3.70
N ASP A 56 12.31 19.31 3.51
CA ASP A 56 12.60 18.14 2.68
C ASP A 56 11.41 17.68 1.82
N LEU A 57 11.76 17.07 0.69
CA LEU A 57 10.84 16.37 -0.18
C LEU A 57 10.98 14.88 0.10
N HIS A 58 9.93 14.28 0.63
CA HIS A 58 9.86 12.86 0.95
C HIS A 58 9.05 12.14 -0.12
N ARG A 59 9.70 11.19 -0.80
CA ARG A 59 9.01 10.28 -1.71
C ARG A 59 8.86 8.94 -1.03
N HIS A 60 7.64 8.43 -1.08
CA HIS A 60 7.30 7.09 -0.64
C HIS A 60 6.67 6.34 -1.80
N LEU A 61 7.12 5.12 -2.04
CA LEU A 61 6.55 4.24 -3.04
C LEU A 61 5.99 3.01 -2.36
N THR A 62 4.77 2.66 -2.70
CA THR A 62 4.13 1.41 -2.34
C THR A 62 3.85 0.62 -3.62
N VAL A 63 4.32 -0.62 -3.68
CA VAL A 63 3.96 -1.58 -4.73
C VAL A 63 3.21 -2.73 -4.10
N LEU A 64 2.04 -3.03 -4.64
CA LEU A 64 1.30 -4.24 -4.35
C LEU A 64 1.44 -5.22 -5.51
N ALA A 65 1.68 -6.49 -5.20
CA ALA A 65 1.63 -7.58 -6.16
C ALA A 65 0.72 -8.69 -5.61
N LEU A 66 -0.33 -8.99 -6.37
CA LEU A 66 -1.30 -10.01 -6.04
C LEU A 66 -0.94 -11.31 -6.76
N THR A 67 -0.90 -12.41 -6.01
CA THR A 67 -0.82 -13.77 -6.52
C THR A 67 -2.14 -14.51 -6.26
N ASP A 68 -2.23 -15.78 -6.63
CA ASP A 68 -3.39 -16.63 -6.33
C ASP A 68 -3.55 -16.95 -4.83
N THR A 69 -2.49 -16.76 -4.03
CA THR A 69 -2.40 -17.24 -2.65
C THR A 69 -1.98 -16.16 -1.64
N ALA A 70 -1.37 -15.07 -2.08
CA ALA A 70 -0.90 -14.00 -1.22
C ALA A 70 -0.95 -12.61 -1.90
N LEU A 71 -1.04 -11.57 -1.06
CA LEU A 71 -0.78 -10.18 -1.40
C LEU A 71 0.63 -9.82 -0.88
N ALA A 72 1.52 -9.43 -1.78
CA ALA A 72 2.82 -8.87 -1.44
C ALA A 72 2.76 -7.34 -1.48
N ALA A 73 3.33 -6.67 -0.48
CA ALA A 73 3.53 -5.23 -0.44
C ALA A 73 5.03 -4.90 -0.29
N VAL A 74 5.50 -3.95 -1.09
CA VAL A 74 6.84 -3.38 -0.99
C VAL A 74 6.73 -1.89 -0.80
N HIS A 75 7.33 -1.40 0.26
CA HIS A 75 7.37 0.01 0.64
C HIS A 75 8.79 0.52 0.51
N LEU A 76 9.00 1.62 -0.20
CA LEU A 76 10.30 2.27 -0.36
C LEU A 76 10.21 3.74 0.04
N THR A 77 11.11 4.16 0.93
CA THR A 77 11.32 5.58 1.26
C THR A 77 12.80 5.88 1.17
N ASP A 78 13.17 7.02 0.57
CA ASP A 78 14.53 7.55 0.71
C ASP A 78 14.60 8.67 1.75
N PHE A 79 15.75 8.75 2.40
CA PHE A 79 16.01 9.74 3.44
C PHE A 79 17.49 10.13 3.43
N VAL A 80 17.74 11.33 3.93
CA VAL A 80 19.09 11.85 4.18
C VAL A 80 19.26 11.94 5.70
N ALA A 81 20.32 11.36 6.24
CA ALA A 81 20.63 11.48 7.66
C ALA A 81 22.05 12.00 7.88
N GLU A 82 22.22 12.90 8.85
CA GLU A 82 23.52 13.47 9.21
C GLU A 82 24.53 12.39 9.63
N GLU A 83 24.06 11.33 10.28
CA GLU A 83 24.86 10.16 10.67
C GLU A 83 25.56 9.49 9.47
N TYR A 84 25.01 9.65 8.26
CA TYR A 84 25.59 9.13 7.02
C TYR A 84 26.27 10.21 6.18
N ALA A 85 26.76 11.28 6.81
CA ALA A 85 27.45 12.40 6.17
C ALA A 85 26.64 13.02 5.00
N GLY A 86 25.31 13.05 5.13
CA GLY A 86 24.41 13.59 4.12
C GLY A 86 24.20 12.70 2.89
N ALA A 87 24.64 11.44 2.91
CA ALA A 87 24.35 10.49 1.85
C ALA A 87 22.88 10.02 1.90
N THR A 88 22.21 10.01 0.74
CA THR A 88 20.88 9.43 0.58
C THR A 88 20.91 7.92 0.84
N ARG A 89 19.96 7.43 1.62
CA ARG A 89 19.70 6.01 1.88
C ARG A 89 18.27 5.69 1.49
N ALA A 90 18.04 4.46 1.04
CA ALA A 90 16.70 3.93 0.84
C ALA A 90 16.41 2.89 1.93
N GLN A 91 15.23 2.98 2.54
CA GLN A 91 14.65 1.93 3.35
C GLN A 91 13.61 1.20 2.50
N VAL A 92 13.73 -0.13 2.46
CA VAL A 92 12.77 -1.01 1.80
C VAL A 92 12.16 -1.93 2.84
N THR A 93 10.84 -1.92 2.96
CA THR A 93 10.08 -2.84 3.80
C THR A 93 9.24 -3.73 2.90
N THR A 94 9.26 -5.04 3.15
CA THR A 94 8.53 -6.05 2.36
C THR A 94 7.58 -6.82 3.26
N GLU A 95 6.33 -7.01 2.85
CA GLU A 95 5.29 -7.71 3.61
C GLU A 95 4.54 -8.69 2.72
N MET A 96 4.51 -9.98 3.07
CA MET A 96 3.74 -11.00 2.36
C MET A 96 2.58 -11.47 3.23
N VAL A 97 1.36 -11.27 2.76
CA VAL A 97 0.13 -11.58 3.50
C VAL A 97 -0.65 -12.66 2.74
N PRO A 98 -0.80 -13.87 3.33
CA PRO A 98 -1.68 -14.90 2.78
C PRO A 98 -3.12 -14.39 2.61
N LEU A 99 -3.79 -14.75 1.50
CA LEU A 99 -5.14 -14.24 1.22
C LEU A 99 -6.20 -14.72 2.24
N ASP A 100 -5.98 -15.87 2.87
CA ASP A 100 -6.84 -16.40 3.94
C ASP A 100 -6.65 -15.68 5.29
N ALA A 101 -5.52 -14.99 5.46
CA ALA A 101 -5.22 -14.14 6.63
C ALA A 101 -5.79 -12.72 6.50
N LEU A 102 -6.20 -12.30 5.30
CA LEU A 102 -6.89 -11.03 5.10
C LEU A 102 -8.25 -11.04 5.83
N ASP A 103 -8.53 -9.97 6.58
CA ASP A 103 -9.79 -9.83 7.30
C ASP A 103 -10.84 -9.12 6.44
N SER A 104 -10.45 -8.01 5.78
CA SER A 104 -11.36 -7.28 4.90
C SER A 104 -10.65 -6.51 3.78
N VAL A 105 -11.36 -6.29 2.68
CA VAL A 105 -10.91 -5.46 1.54
C VAL A 105 -12.01 -4.45 1.19
N SER A 106 -11.83 -3.18 1.56
CA SER A 106 -12.77 -2.10 1.32
C SER A 106 -12.26 -1.13 0.24
N VAL A 107 -13.19 -0.48 -0.44
CA VAL A 107 -12.92 0.48 -1.51
C VAL A 107 -13.94 1.59 -1.35
N THR A 108 -13.47 2.80 -1.19
CA THR A 108 -14.26 4.02 -1.12
C THR A 108 -14.00 4.84 -2.38
N THR A 109 -15.03 5.31 -3.06
CA THR A 109 -14.91 6.13 -4.26
C THR A 109 -15.49 7.52 -4.04
N VAL A 110 -14.85 8.53 -4.62
CA VAL A 110 -15.34 9.91 -4.67
C VAL A 110 -15.74 10.24 -6.11
N HIS A 111 -16.84 10.98 -6.24
CA HIS A 111 -17.41 11.40 -7.52
C HIS A 111 -17.69 12.90 -7.47
N ASP A 112 -17.20 13.67 -8.43
CA ASP A 112 -17.28 15.14 -8.42
C ASP A 112 -18.71 15.67 -8.62
N GLN A 113 -19.50 14.99 -9.46
CA GLN A 113 -20.81 15.46 -9.92
C GLN A 113 -21.92 14.44 -9.62
N PRO A 114 -22.21 14.13 -8.34
CA PRO A 114 -23.16 13.07 -7.98
C PRO A 114 -24.59 13.35 -8.48
N ALA A 115 -24.97 14.63 -8.61
CA ALA A 115 -26.31 15.01 -9.07
C ALA A 115 -26.58 14.69 -10.56
N THR A 116 -25.53 14.55 -11.37
CA THR A 116 -25.61 14.23 -12.79
C THR A 116 -24.95 12.90 -13.10
N TRP A 117 -24.81 12.04 -12.08
CA TRP A 117 -24.07 10.79 -12.20
C TRP A 117 -24.67 9.88 -13.28
N THR A 118 -23.80 9.35 -14.12
CA THR A 118 -24.08 8.27 -15.07
C THR A 118 -22.93 7.25 -15.01
N PRO A 119 -23.16 5.98 -15.40
CA PRO A 119 -22.14 4.93 -15.32
C PRO A 119 -20.86 5.18 -16.15
N ASP A 120 -20.91 6.08 -17.13
CA ASP A 120 -19.80 6.49 -17.98
C ASP A 120 -18.95 7.62 -17.37
N LEU A 121 -19.42 8.28 -16.31
CA LEU A 121 -18.59 9.26 -15.61
C LEU A 121 -17.49 8.55 -14.80
N PRO A 122 -16.24 9.05 -14.87
CA PRO A 122 -15.14 8.45 -14.13
C PRO A 122 -15.30 8.62 -12.62
N VAL A 123 -14.65 7.74 -11.88
CA VAL A 123 -14.39 7.93 -10.45
C VAL A 123 -13.28 8.98 -10.32
N ALA A 124 -13.49 9.99 -9.48
CA ALA A 124 -12.53 11.06 -9.27
C ALA A 124 -11.39 10.64 -8.32
N GLU A 125 -11.71 9.80 -7.34
CA GLU A 125 -10.73 9.29 -6.38
C GLU A 125 -11.17 7.93 -5.84
N VAL A 126 -10.19 7.08 -5.53
CA VAL A 126 -10.38 5.80 -4.89
C VAL A 126 -9.48 5.68 -3.67
N THR A 127 -10.04 5.21 -2.56
CA THR A 127 -9.27 4.73 -1.40
C THR A 127 -9.45 3.21 -1.30
N LEU A 128 -8.35 2.46 -1.44
CA LEU A 128 -8.28 1.02 -1.18
C LEU A 128 -7.79 0.80 0.26
N SER A 129 -8.55 0.09 1.08
CA SER A 129 -8.09 -0.34 2.39
C SER A 129 -8.13 -1.87 2.50
N VAL A 130 -7.02 -2.45 2.94
CA VAL A 130 -6.89 -3.88 3.16
C VAL A 130 -6.53 -4.07 4.62
N LEU A 131 -7.39 -4.78 5.36
CA LEU A 131 -7.16 -5.08 6.76
C LEU A 131 -6.67 -6.52 6.90
N TRP A 132 -5.62 -6.71 7.69
CA TRP A 132 -5.13 -8.01 8.13
C TRP A 132 -4.75 -7.91 9.61
N ARG A 133 -4.50 -9.04 10.28
CA ARG A 133 -4.08 -9.00 11.69
C ARG A 133 -2.58 -8.75 11.80
N GLY A 134 -2.12 -7.70 11.12
CA GLY A 134 -0.73 -7.28 11.08
C GLY A 134 -0.35 -6.49 12.33
N ASN A 135 0.43 -5.43 12.12
CA ASN A 135 0.86 -4.57 13.20
C ASN A 135 -0.34 -3.79 13.77
N GLN A 136 -0.35 -3.64 15.08
CA GLN A 136 -1.36 -2.85 15.78
C GLN A 136 -0.67 -1.83 16.66
N ARG A 137 -1.07 -0.57 16.50
CA ARG A 137 -0.65 0.48 17.42
C ARG A 137 -1.60 0.51 18.60
N LEU A 138 -1.05 0.29 19.78
CA LEU A 138 -1.77 0.40 21.05
C LEU A 138 -1.42 1.72 21.72
N GLU A 139 -2.41 2.61 21.84
CA GLU A 139 -2.28 3.84 22.61
C GLU A 139 -2.91 3.64 23.97
N LEU A 140 -2.10 3.74 25.03
CA LEU A 140 -2.53 3.56 26.42
C LEU A 140 -2.44 4.88 27.16
N VAL A 141 -3.49 5.23 27.89
CA VAL A 141 -3.55 6.39 28.78
C VAL A 141 -4.05 5.97 30.16
N PRO A 142 -3.63 6.66 31.25
CA PRO A 142 -4.18 6.39 32.58
C PRO A 142 -5.70 6.52 32.58
N ALA A 143 -6.39 5.57 33.21
CA ALA A 143 -7.83 5.63 33.37
C ALA A 143 -8.19 6.79 34.32
N VAL A 144 -9.11 7.66 33.91
CA VAL A 144 -9.53 8.83 34.70
C VAL A 144 -10.78 8.47 35.52
N CYS A 145 -10.72 8.69 36.83
CA CYS A 145 -11.88 8.64 37.71
C CYS A 145 -12.47 10.04 37.87
N PRO A 146 -13.80 10.24 37.69
CA PRO A 146 -14.43 11.54 37.88
C PRO A 146 -14.54 11.95 39.35
N ASP A 147 -14.26 11.04 40.29
CA ASP A 147 -14.27 11.31 41.72
C ASP A 147 -12.94 11.95 42.18
N PRO A 148 -12.93 13.22 42.63
CA PRO A 148 -11.72 13.91 43.06
C PRO A 148 -11.13 13.36 44.36
N ASP A 149 -11.91 12.61 45.14
CA ASP A 149 -11.46 12.02 46.41
C ASP A 149 -10.98 10.57 46.23
N CYS A 150 -11.03 10.03 45.01
CA CYS A 150 -10.59 8.67 44.73
C CYS A 150 -9.06 8.55 44.64
N SER A 151 -8.49 7.64 45.41
CA SER A 151 -7.05 7.32 45.42
C SER A 151 -6.73 5.93 44.87
N ALA A 152 -7.71 5.24 44.29
CA ALA A 152 -7.53 3.92 43.72
C ALA A 152 -6.77 3.98 42.38
N ASP A 153 -5.95 2.97 42.12
CA ASP A 153 -5.38 2.74 40.79
C ASP A 153 -6.45 2.10 39.90
N HIS A 154 -6.89 2.84 38.89
CA HIS A 154 -7.89 2.38 37.92
C HIS A 154 -7.26 1.78 36.65
N GLY A 155 -5.93 1.63 36.64
CA GLY A 155 -5.18 1.08 35.53
C GLY A 155 -5.12 2.02 34.32
N VAL A 156 -5.05 1.43 33.13
CA VAL A 156 -4.97 2.13 31.86
C VAL A 156 -6.17 1.79 30.98
N THR A 157 -6.62 2.79 30.23
CA THR A 157 -7.52 2.59 29.09
C THR A 157 -6.72 2.78 27.81
N GLY A 158 -7.18 2.20 26.70
CA GLY A 158 -6.47 2.36 25.45
C GLY A 158 -7.29 2.09 24.21
N THR A 159 -6.76 2.58 23.11
CA THR A 159 -7.28 2.37 21.76
C THR A 159 -6.27 1.56 20.96
N SER A 160 -6.77 0.55 20.25
CA SER A 160 -5.99 -0.26 19.33
C SER A 160 -6.38 0.11 17.91
N THR A 161 -5.40 0.49 17.09
CA THR A 161 -5.59 0.85 15.68
C THR A 161 -4.77 -0.11 14.82
N PRO A 162 -5.38 -0.81 13.85
CA PRO A 162 -4.63 -1.57 12.86
C PRO A 162 -3.73 -0.63 12.06
N GLU A 163 -2.47 -1.01 11.87
CA GLU A 163 -1.52 -0.32 10.99
C GLU A 163 -1.43 -1.04 9.64
N ASP A 164 -2.59 -1.39 9.08
CA ASP A 164 -2.66 -2.11 7.82
C ASP A 164 -2.55 -1.14 6.62
N LEU A 165 -2.91 -1.60 5.41
CA LEU A 165 -2.79 -0.81 4.18
C LEU A 165 -4.01 0.09 3.95
N ALA A 166 -3.74 1.37 3.70
CA ALA A 166 -4.68 2.30 3.07
C ALA A 166 -3.97 3.10 1.97
N LEU A 167 -4.46 3.01 0.73
CA LEU A 167 -3.93 3.74 -0.42
C LEU A 167 -5.01 4.62 -1.01
N ARG A 168 -4.71 5.91 -1.20
CA ARG A 168 -5.61 6.88 -1.82
C ARG A 168 -5.02 7.35 -3.15
N VAL A 169 -5.79 7.24 -4.22
CA VAL A 169 -5.43 7.69 -5.55
C VAL A 169 -6.51 8.62 -6.07
N ALA A 170 -6.16 9.84 -6.45
CA ALA A 170 -7.04 10.89 -6.94
C ALA A 170 -6.64 11.34 -8.34
N ALA A 171 -7.62 11.49 -9.23
CA ALA A 171 -7.39 11.87 -10.62
C ALA A 171 -6.73 13.25 -10.75
N GLU A 172 -6.99 14.16 -9.82
CA GLU A 172 -6.35 15.49 -9.79
C GLU A 172 -4.85 15.44 -9.45
N ALA A 173 -4.41 14.41 -8.72
CA ALA A 173 -3.03 14.29 -8.26
C ALA A 173 -2.22 13.29 -9.10
N GLU A 174 -2.73 12.07 -9.28
CA GLU A 174 -2.04 10.99 -10.01
C GLU A 174 -2.56 10.78 -11.44
N GLY A 175 -3.65 11.46 -11.82
CA GLY A 175 -4.27 11.31 -13.13
C GLY A 175 -5.32 10.20 -13.18
N GLN A 176 -6.25 10.32 -14.15
CA GLN A 176 -7.39 9.38 -14.27
C GLN A 176 -6.94 7.92 -14.46
N GLN A 177 -5.88 7.69 -15.22
CA GLN A 177 -5.36 6.35 -15.47
C GLN A 177 -4.95 5.63 -14.16
N ALA A 178 -4.35 6.36 -13.21
CA ALA A 178 -3.94 5.78 -11.93
C ALA A 178 -5.16 5.36 -11.09
N VAL A 179 -6.23 6.17 -11.09
CA VAL A 179 -7.50 5.82 -10.44
C VAL A 179 -8.12 4.57 -11.07
N ASP A 180 -8.12 4.48 -12.40
CA ASP A 180 -8.67 3.34 -13.13
C ASP A 180 -7.87 2.06 -12.87
N GLN A 181 -6.53 2.15 -12.81
CA GLN A 181 -5.63 1.06 -12.45
C GLN A 181 -5.86 0.59 -11.01
N ALA A 182 -5.95 1.51 -10.05
CA ALA A 182 -6.25 1.18 -8.64
C ALA A 182 -7.61 0.49 -8.49
N LEU A 183 -8.64 0.94 -9.21
CA LEU A 183 -9.94 0.28 -9.25
C LEU A 183 -9.87 -1.11 -9.89
N ALA A 184 -9.09 -1.29 -10.95
CA ALA A 184 -8.89 -2.59 -11.59
C ALA A 184 -8.20 -3.57 -10.64
N PHE A 185 -7.11 -3.13 -9.99
CA PHE A 185 -6.40 -3.92 -8.97
C PHE A 185 -7.34 -4.32 -7.84
N ALA A 186 -8.11 -3.37 -7.28
CA ALA A 186 -9.03 -3.64 -6.18
C ALA A 186 -10.13 -4.65 -6.54
N ARG A 187 -10.60 -4.66 -7.80
CA ARG A 187 -11.56 -5.66 -8.31
C ARG A 187 -10.94 -7.06 -8.36
N THR A 188 -9.71 -7.18 -8.87
CA THR A 188 -8.99 -8.46 -8.91
C THR A 188 -8.72 -8.96 -7.49
N LEU A 189 -8.19 -8.11 -6.60
CA LEU A 189 -7.92 -8.46 -5.20
C LEU A 189 -9.17 -8.99 -4.49
N ARG A 190 -10.30 -8.30 -4.59
CA ARG A 190 -11.57 -8.75 -3.97
C ARG A 190 -12.01 -10.11 -4.49
N THR A 191 -11.87 -10.35 -5.80
CA THR A 191 -12.27 -11.61 -6.42
C THR A 191 -11.40 -12.77 -5.92
N THR A 192 -10.07 -12.59 -5.91
CA THR A 192 -9.12 -13.60 -5.44
C THR A 192 -9.27 -13.84 -3.94
N PHE A 193 -9.41 -12.77 -3.15
CA PHE A 193 -9.67 -12.83 -1.70
C PHE A 193 -10.91 -13.68 -1.37
N LEU A 194 -12.05 -13.41 -2.01
CA LEU A 194 -13.29 -14.17 -1.77
C LEU A 194 -13.14 -15.63 -2.19
N THR A 195 -12.47 -15.88 -3.32
CA THR A 195 -12.20 -17.24 -3.81
C THR A 195 -11.36 -18.04 -2.80
N ALA A 196 -10.31 -17.44 -2.24
CA ALA A 196 -9.48 -18.07 -1.22
C ALA A 196 -10.28 -18.37 0.07
N ARG A 197 -11.15 -17.45 0.51
CA ARG A 197 -12.00 -17.68 1.69
C ARG A 197 -13.01 -18.81 1.51
N ASP A 198 -13.58 -18.96 0.31
CA ASP A 198 -14.54 -20.03 0.02
C ASP A 198 -13.88 -21.41 0.01
N GLN A 199 -12.58 -21.50 -0.31
CA GLN A 199 -11.82 -22.76 -0.27
C GLN A 199 -11.49 -23.24 1.16
N HIS A 200 -11.53 -22.34 2.15
CA HIS A 200 -11.19 -22.61 3.55
C HIS A 200 -12.40 -22.69 4.50
N ARG A 201 -13.63 -22.64 3.96
CA ARG A 201 -14.88 -22.89 4.69
C ARG A 201 -15.29 -24.35 4.61
#